data_AF-A0A6G1BNI8-F1
#
_entry.id   AF-A0A6G1BNI8-F1
#
_cell.length_a   1.000
_cell.length_b   1.000
_cell.length_c   1.000
_cell.angle_alpha   90.00
_cell.angle_beta   90.00
_cell.angle_gamma   90.00
#
_symmetry.space_group_name_H-M   'P 1'
#
loop_
_entity.id
_entity.type
_entity.pdbx_description
1 polymer ?
#
loop_
_entity_poly.entity_id
_entity_poly.type
_entity_poly.pdbx_seq_one_letter_code
_entity_poly.pdbx_strand_id
1 'polypeptide(L)'
;AEEELNLNATALEFDFCDSPVEKRSLEQCWISRSPWFYGLKHPQRHDARTLFNWLATADSAELGRSWIMHPSPRFIELTGHILKQMFIDGTQLSYDAIDLGIRRIRQLDDEMYKCHNGVRWRHFIESDFAVQSLAGEDPVRSKSVRDQFLGESVTYNTMSCRMAVSTKFHDMHSPTVAKLQECIAKCIDTFYTGWYPDWEGWITRFFAVDNQEAIRCSQNSGIIALLAARDFDGSKISSLVGQDYDSVLSTFKMTMLYELLSIKGNFAKVPSAFVQSVED
;
A
#
# COMPACT_ATOMS: atom_id res chain seq x y z
N ALA A 1 31.02 -4.64 -17.62
CA ALA A 1 29.75 -4.73 -16.87
C ALA A 1 29.74 -3.51 -15.98
N GLU A 2 29.14 -2.43 -16.47
CA GLU A 2 28.92 -1.23 -15.68
C GLU A 2 27.81 -1.57 -14.68
N GLU A 3 28.15 -1.55 -13.40
CA GLU A 3 27.14 -1.60 -12.33
C GLU A 3 26.20 -0.41 -12.55
N GLU A 4 24.94 -0.68 -12.90
CA GLU A 4 23.88 0.32 -12.89
C GLU A 4 23.81 0.91 -11.48
N LEU A 5 24.31 2.14 -11.36
CA LEU A 5 24.21 2.96 -10.16
C LEU A 5 22.72 3.13 -9.85
N ASN A 6 22.23 2.41 -8.83
CA ASN A 6 20.87 2.56 -8.36
C ASN A 6 20.72 3.96 -7.75
N LEU A 7 20.12 4.89 -8.50
CA LEU A 7 19.83 6.25 -8.05
C LEU A 7 18.81 6.30 -6.90
N ASN A 8 18.14 5.20 -6.58
CA ASN A 8 17.33 5.07 -5.35
C ASN A 8 18.17 4.79 -4.09
N ALA A 9 19.50 4.63 -4.21
CA ALA A 9 20.40 4.65 -3.07
C ALA A 9 20.58 6.10 -2.60
N THR A 10 19.55 6.69 -2.00
CA THR A 10 19.75 7.81 -1.10
C THR A 10 20.72 7.35 -0.01
N ALA A 11 21.75 8.16 0.28
CA ALA A 11 22.67 7.85 1.37
C ALA A 11 21.83 7.58 2.64
N LEU A 12 22.06 6.44 3.29
CA LEU A 12 21.33 5.98 4.49
C LEU A 12 21.13 7.09 5.54
N GLU A 13 22.05 8.06 5.59
CA GLU A 13 22.01 9.24 6.45
C GLU A 13 20.78 10.16 6.24
N PHE A 14 20.16 10.19 5.06
CA PHE A 14 18.96 11.00 4.79
C PHE A 14 17.66 10.35 5.26
N ASP A 15 17.67 9.04 5.51
CA ASP A 15 16.49 8.30 5.96
C ASP A 15 16.36 8.29 7.48
N PHE A 16 17.40 8.69 8.23
CA PHE A 16 17.36 8.83 9.67
C PHE A 16 16.98 10.26 10.10
N CYS A 17 16.14 10.34 11.12
CA CYS A 17 15.65 11.57 11.72
C CYS A 17 16.06 11.62 13.19
N ASP A 18 17.08 12.43 13.49
CA ASP A 18 17.51 12.70 14.85
C ASP A 18 16.72 13.84 15.52
N SER A 19 15.78 14.45 14.80
CA SER A 19 14.86 15.43 15.39
C SER A 19 14.04 14.76 16.50
N PRO A 20 13.74 15.47 17.60
CA PRO A 20 12.84 14.95 18.61
C PRO A 20 11.46 14.66 17.99
N VAL A 21 10.82 13.58 18.44
CA VAL A 21 9.47 13.25 18.01
C VAL A 21 8.48 14.17 18.74
N GLU A 22 7.73 14.95 17.97
CA GLU A 22 6.55 15.65 18.47
C GLU A 22 5.36 14.69 18.49
N LYS A 23 4.97 14.25 19.69
CA LYS A 23 3.88 13.29 19.82
C LYS A 23 2.55 13.92 19.39
N ARG A 24 1.77 13.19 18.57
CA ARG A 24 0.40 13.58 18.22
C ARG A 24 -0.57 13.09 19.30
N SER A 25 -1.42 13.98 19.80
CA SER A 25 -2.50 13.59 20.72
C SER A 25 -3.63 12.93 19.95
N LEU A 26 -4.09 11.78 20.43
CA LEU A 26 -5.22 11.04 19.89
C LEU A 26 -6.40 11.07 20.87
N GLU A 27 -7.59 11.30 20.33
CA GLU A 27 -8.83 11.16 21.10
C GLU A 27 -9.20 9.68 21.25
N GLN A 28 -9.65 9.30 22.44
CA GLN A 28 -10.04 7.92 22.70
C GLN A 28 -11.30 7.58 21.89
N CYS A 29 -11.23 6.50 21.11
CA CYS A 29 -12.31 6.09 20.23
C CYS A 29 -12.45 4.56 20.16
N TRP A 30 -13.58 4.11 19.61
CA TRP A 30 -13.83 2.71 19.32
C TRP A 30 -13.22 2.32 17.97
N ILE A 31 -12.85 1.05 17.84
CA ILE A 31 -12.40 0.48 16.55
C ILE A 31 -13.53 0.58 15.53
N SER A 32 -13.20 1.10 14.34
CA SER A 32 -14.15 1.27 13.25
C SER A 32 -14.58 -0.06 12.64
N ARG A 33 -15.82 -0.08 12.12
CA ARG A 33 -16.29 -1.16 11.23
C ARG A 33 -15.70 -0.98 9.83
N SER A 34 -15.72 -2.06 9.06
CA SER A 34 -15.27 -2.01 7.67
C SER A 34 -16.14 -1.06 6.84
N PRO A 35 -15.58 -0.37 5.83
CA PRO A 35 -16.31 0.61 5.02
C PRO A 35 -17.48 -0.02 4.28
N TRP A 36 -17.34 -1.28 3.88
CA TRP A 36 -18.39 -2.04 3.19
C TRP A 36 -19.59 -2.34 4.10
N PHE A 37 -19.41 -2.38 5.43
CA PHE A 37 -20.55 -2.45 6.36
C PHE A 37 -21.49 -1.24 6.19
N TYR A 38 -20.94 -0.07 5.87
CA TYR A 38 -21.69 1.15 5.61
C TYR A 38 -22.10 1.32 4.14
N GLY A 39 -21.83 0.32 3.29
CA GLY A 39 -22.12 0.38 1.86
C GLY A 39 -21.21 1.31 1.06
N LEU A 40 -20.08 1.75 1.64
CA LEU A 40 -19.10 2.58 0.93
C LEU A 40 -18.39 1.77 -0.15
N LYS A 41 -18.01 2.46 -1.23
CA LYS A 41 -17.34 1.87 -2.39
C LYS A 41 -16.22 2.80 -2.84
N HIS A 42 -15.14 2.21 -3.32
CA HIS A 42 -14.14 2.97 -4.08
C HIS A 42 -14.73 3.48 -5.40
N PRO A 43 -14.22 4.62 -5.91
CA PRO A 43 -14.54 5.11 -7.25
C PRO A 43 -14.37 4.01 -8.31
N GLN A 44 -15.23 4.02 -9.33
CA GLN A 44 -15.16 3.10 -10.46
C GLN A 44 -14.46 3.80 -11.64
N ARG A 45 -13.60 3.09 -12.35
CA ARG A 45 -12.87 3.63 -13.51
C ARG A 45 -13.27 2.88 -14.78
N HIS A 46 -13.76 3.61 -15.77
CA HIS A 46 -14.29 3.03 -17.01
C HIS A 46 -13.23 2.92 -18.12
N ASP A 47 -12.18 3.75 -18.10
CA ASP A 47 -11.19 3.86 -19.19
C ASP A 47 -9.93 3.00 -19.01
N ALA A 48 -9.87 2.18 -17.96
CA ALA A 48 -8.69 1.40 -17.59
C ALA A 48 -8.25 0.37 -18.65
N ARG A 49 -9.20 -0.18 -19.41
CA ARG A 49 -8.92 -1.22 -20.42
C ARG A 49 -8.10 -0.68 -21.60
N THR A 50 -8.38 0.53 -22.05
CA THR A 50 -7.69 1.13 -23.21
C THR A 50 -6.21 1.34 -22.92
N LEU A 51 -5.90 1.91 -21.75
CA LEU A 51 -4.54 2.09 -21.26
C LEU A 51 -3.81 0.74 -21.12
N PHE A 52 -4.46 -0.25 -20.54
CA PHE A 52 -3.87 -1.58 -20.32
C PHE A 52 -3.50 -2.26 -21.64
N ASN A 53 -4.39 -2.21 -22.64
CA ASN A 53 -4.11 -2.75 -23.96
C ASN A 53 -2.97 -2.00 -24.67
N TRP A 54 -2.92 -0.68 -24.55
CA TRP A 54 -1.84 0.13 -25.11
C TRP A 54 -0.48 -0.24 -24.50
N LEU A 55 -0.42 -0.43 -23.17
CA LEU A 55 0.81 -0.79 -22.44
C LEU A 55 1.48 -2.06 -22.99
N ALA A 56 0.67 -3.05 -23.38
CA ALA A 56 1.17 -4.29 -23.97
C ALA A 56 1.96 -4.05 -25.26
N THR A 57 1.60 -3.02 -26.04
CA THR A 57 2.20 -2.69 -27.33
C THR A 57 3.12 -1.47 -27.31
N ALA A 58 3.22 -0.76 -26.19
CA ALA A 58 4.07 0.42 -26.07
C ALA A 58 5.54 0.11 -26.39
N ASP A 59 6.19 1.03 -27.09
CA ASP A 59 7.57 0.87 -27.51
C ASP A 59 8.56 1.08 -26.35
N SER A 60 9.77 0.55 -26.50
CA SER A 60 10.75 0.57 -25.42
C SER A 60 11.27 1.97 -25.08
N ALA A 61 11.21 2.94 -26.00
CA ALA A 61 11.66 4.29 -25.70
C ALA A 61 10.65 5.00 -24.80
N GLU A 62 9.35 4.84 -25.07
CA GLU A 62 8.29 5.38 -24.22
C GLU A 62 8.24 4.69 -22.85
N LEU A 63 8.47 3.38 -22.79
CA LEU A 63 8.54 2.61 -21.54
C LEU A 63 9.75 2.99 -20.68
N GLY A 64 10.85 3.45 -21.30
CA GLY A 64 12.07 3.84 -20.59
C GLY A 64 11.92 5.11 -19.75
N ARG A 65 10.86 5.89 -19.97
CA ARG A 65 10.61 7.11 -19.21
C ARG A 65 9.99 6.82 -17.85
N SER A 66 10.29 7.68 -16.89
CA SER A 66 9.60 7.76 -15.61
C SER A 66 8.17 8.22 -15.82
N TRP A 67 7.20 7.42 -15.36
CA TRP A 67 5.77 7.74 -15.43
C TRP A 67 5.17 8.04 -14.07
N ILE A 68 5.85 7.62 -12.99
CA ILE A 68 5.46 7.93 -11.62
C ILE A 68 6.70 8.39 -10.86
N MET A 69 6.62 9.56 -10.23
CA MET A 69 7.60 10.07 -9.26
C MET A 69 6.81 10.63 -8.07
N HIS A 70 6.86 9.95 -6.93
CA HIS A 70 6.08 10.30 -5.74
C HIS A 70 7.00 10.51 -4.52
N PRO A 71 6.97 11.70 -3.87
CA PRO A 71 8.02 12.12 -2.95
C PRO A 71 7.90 11.60 -1.51
N SER A 72 6.69 11.26 -1.06
CA SER A 72 6.38 11.02 0.36
C SER A 72 5.60 9.72 0.54
N PRO A 73 5.84 8.98 1.64
CA PRO A 73 6.77 9.22 2.76
C PRO A 73 8.27 9.14 2.40
N ARG A 74 8.59 8.47 1.30
CA ARG A 74 9.92 8.47 0.67
C ARG A 74 9.80 8.61 -0.83
N PHE A 75 10.84 9.10 -1.48
CA PHE A 75 10.84 9.21 -2.93
C PHE A 75 10.76 7.81 -3.56
N ILE A 76 9.81 7.62 -4.46
CA ILE A 76 9.68 6.42 -5.29
C ILE A 76 9.49 6.86 -6.73
N GLU A 77 10.26 6.26 -7.63
CA GLU A 77 10.19 6.46 -9.06
C GLU A 77 9.94 5.14 -9.78
N LEU A 78 8.95 5.11 -10.68
CA LEU A 78 8.70 3.97 -11.56
C LEU A 78 8.68 4.41 -13.03
N THR A 79 9.37 3.63 -13.85
CA THR A 79 9.34 3.72 -15.30
C THR A 79 8.18 2.93 -15.89
N GLY A 80 7.84 3.21 -17.15
CA GLY A 80 6.87 2.41 -17.91
C GLY A 80 7.26 0.93 -18.02
N HIS A 81 8.56 0.61 -18.11
CA HIS A 81 9.04 -0.78 -18.09
C HIS A 81 8.62 -1.53 -16.83
N ILE A 82 8.76 -0.91 -15.66
CA ILE A 82 8.37 -1.56 -14.39
C ILE A 82 6.85 -1.80 -14.36
N LEU A 83 6.06 -0.84 -14.84
CA LEU A 83 4.61 -1.01 -14.91
C LEU A 83 4.20 -2.11 -15.90
N LYS A 84 4.87 -2.20 -17.06
CA LYS A 84 4.63 -3.30 -18.02
C LYS A 84 4.97 -4.66 -17.43
N GLN A 85 6.11 -4.76 -16.77
CA GLN A 85 6.56 -5.96 -16.07
C GLN A 85 5.54 -6.41 -15.00
N MET A 86 5.08 -5.46 -14.18
CA MET A 86 4.09 -5.66 -13.12
C MET A 86 2.74 -6.15 -13.64
N PHE A 87 2.22 -5.56 -14.72
CA PHE A 87 0.82 -5.74 -15.13
C PHE A 87 0.63 -6.68 -16.32
N ILE A 88 1.61 -6.75 -17.22
CA ILE A 88 1.54 -7.52 -18.48
C ILE A 88 2.40 -8.77 -18.41
N ASP A 89 3.70 -8.61 -18.11
CA ASP A 89 4.66 -9.70 -18.28
C ASP A 89 4.63 -10.72 -17.12
N GLY A 90 3.92 -10.40 -16.03
CA GLY A 90 3.75 -11.31 -14.90
C GLY A 90 5.04 -11.49 -14.10
N THR A 91 5.83 -10.43 -13.93
CA THR A 91 7.04 -10.49 -13.10
C THR A 91 6.71 -10.27 -11.63
N GLN A 92 7.65 -10.65 -10.76
CA GLN A 92 7.55 -10.30 -9.35
C GLN A 92 7.61 -8.77 -9.18
N LEU A 93 6.74 -8.28 -8.31
CA LEU A 93 6.66 -6.89 -7.93
C LEU A 93 7.81 -6.45 -7.03
N SER A 94 8.37 -5.28 -7.31
CA SER A 94 9.28 -4.59 -6.39
C SER A 94 8.52 -4.03 -5.19
N TYR A 95 9.23 -3.83 -4.09
CA TYR A 95 8.71 -3.14 -2.90
C TYR A 95 8.19 -1.74 -3.24
N ASP A 96 8.91 -1.00 -4.08
CA ASP A 96 8.51 0.34 -4.56
C ASP A 96 7.16 0.34 -5.28
N ALA A 97 6.89 -0.66 -6.12
CA ALA A 97 5.62 -0.77 -6.83
C ALA A 97 4.46 -1.16 -5.89
N ILE A 98 4.72 -1.98 -4.87
CA ILE A 98 3.73 -2.30 -3.83
C ILE A 98 3.45 -1.06 -2.99
N ASP A 99 4.48 -0.32 -2.57
CA ASP A 99 4.35 0.87 -1.74
C ASP A 99 3.57 1.98 -2.45
N LEU A 100 3.84 2.22 -3.74
CA LEU A 100 3.00 3.12 -4.55
C LEU A 100 1.55 2.63 -4.66
N GLY A 101 1.33 1.32 -4.76
CA GLY A 101 0.00 0.75 -4.72
C GLY A 101 -0.72 1.01 -3.40
N ILE A 102 -0.01 0.85 -2.28
CA ILE A 102 -0.50 1.16 -0.94
C ILE A 102 -0.85 2.65 -0.81
N ARG A 103 0.04 3.55 -1.26
CA ARG A 103 -0.21 5.01 -1.27
C ARG A 103 -1.47 5.35 -2.03
N ARG A 104 -1.69 4.74 -3.20
CA ARG A 104 -2.87 4.99 -4.01
C ARG A 104 -4.14 4.42 -3.37
N ILE A 105 -4.11 3.20 -2.83
CA ILE A 105 -5.26 2.62 -2.11
C ILE A 105 -5.65 3.51 -0.91
N ARG A 106 -4.68 4.09 -0.21
CA ARG A 106 -4.96 5.07 0.85
C ARG A 106 -5.69 6.30 0.31
N GLN A 107 -5.25 6.87 -0.82
CA GLN A 107 -5.95 8.01 -1.45
C GLN A 107 -7.37 7.66 -1.89
N LEU A 108 -7.59 6.44 -2.39
CA LEU A 108 -8.92 5.94 -2.71
C LEU A 108 -9.79 5.76 -1.46
N ASP A 109 -9.20 5.31 -0.35
CA ASP A 109 -9.88 5.31 0.93
C ASP A 109 -10.19 6.75 1.39
N ASP A 110 -9.32 7.74 1.18
CA ASP A 110 -9.60 9.15 1.55
C ASP A 110 -10.85 9.66 0.82
N GLU A 111 -10.95 9.33 -0.47
CA GLU A 111 -12.12 9.65 -1.29
C GLU A 111 -13.38 8.92 -0.80
N MET A 112 -13.27 7.64 -0.49
CA MET A 112 -14.36 6.82 0.05
C MET A 112 -14.88 7.35 1.41
N TYR A 113 -13.98 7.86 2.25
CA TYR A 113 -14.29 8.41 3.58
C TYR A 113 -14.55 9.93 3.58
N LYS A 114 -14.58 10.61 2.42
CA LYS A 114 -14.70 12.08 2.33
C LYS A 114 -15.86 12.69 3.14
N CYS A 115 -16.95 11.94 3.32
CA CYS A 115 -18.12 12.35 4.10
C CYS A 115 -18.18 11.77 5.53
N HIS A 116 -17.11 11.17 6.02
CA HIS A 116 -17.04 10.52 7.34
C HIS A 116 -15.99 11.21 8.22
N ASN A 117 -16.39 11.56 9.45
CA ASN A 117 -15.64 12.42 10.38
C ASN A 117 -14.35 11.78 10.93
N GLY A 118 -13.31 11.61 10.12
CA GLY A 118 -11.96 11.27 10.57
C GLY A 118 -11.78 9.87 11.19
N VAL A 119 -12.82 9.05 11.19
CA VAL A 119 -12.80 7.66 11.66
C VAL A 119 -12.47 6.74 10.48
N ARG A 120 -11.47 5.87 10.65
CA ARG A 120 -10.99 5.00 9.58
C ARG A 120 -10.81 3.58 10.05
N TRP A 121 -11.11 2.63 9.16
CA TRP A 121 -11.06 1.21 9.51
C TRP A 121 -9.68 0.57 9.41
N ARG A 122 -8.78 1.13 8.61
CA ARG A 122 -7.44 0.58 8.38
C ARG A 122 -6.42 1.68 8.23
N HIS A 123 -5.22 1.39 8.70
CA HIS A 123 -4.03 2.19 8.49
C HIS A 123 -3.05 1.35 7.67
N PHE A 124 -2.52 1.93 6.60
CA PHE A 124 -1.55 1.25 5.75
C PHE A 124 -0.14 1.69 6.08
N ILE A 125 0.76 0.73 6.12
CA ILE A 125 2.19 0.91 6.35
C ILE A 125 2.92 0.31 5.15
N GLU A 126 3.86 1.05 4.58
CA GLU A 126 4.72 0.65 3.47
C GLU A 126 5.73 -0.43 3.90
N SER A 127 6.28 -1.11 2.90
CA SER A 127 7.17 -2.25 3.09
C SER A 127 8.51 -1.89 3.73
N ASP A 128 8.95 -0.63 3.62
CA ASP A 128 10.19 -0.13 4.24
C ASP A 128 10.17 -0.26 5.76
N PHE A 129 9.01 -0.06 6.41
CA PHE A 129 8.84 -0.32 7.84
C PHE A 129 9.18 -1.78 8.18
N ALA A 130 8.67 -2.72 7.39
CA ALA A 130 8.88 -4.14 7.63
C ALA A 130 10.34 -4.53 7.39
N VAL A 131 10.95 -4.02 6.31
CA VAL A 131 12.37 -4.25 6.00
C VAL A 131 13.26 -3.77 7.14
N GLN A 132 13.06 -2.54 7.63
CA GLN A 132 13.84 -1.98 8.74
C GLN A 132 13.63 -2.75 10.04
N SER A 133 12.37 -3.03 10.40
CA SER A 133 12.01 -3.74 11.63
C SER A 133 12.65 -5.14 11.70
N LEU A 134 12.69 -5.84 10.55
CA LEU A 134 13.27 -7.18 10.45
C LEU A 134 14.80 -7.18 10.35
N ALA A 135 15.40 -6.09 9.86
CA ALA A 135 16.84 -5.87 9.91
C ALA A 135 17.35 -5.55 11.32
N GLY A 136 16.45 -5.29 12.28
CA GLY A 136 16.80 -4.91 13.66
C GLY A 136 17.05 -3.41 13.83
N GLU A 137 16.74 -2.61 12.81
CA GLU A 137 16.81 -1.15 12.87
C GLU A 137 15.72 -0.58 13.77
N ASP A 138 15.93 0.67 14.22
CA ASP A 138 14.91 1.38 14.98
C ASP A 138 13.93 2.13 14.07
N PRO A 139 12.70 1.63 13.85
CA PRO A 139 11.73 2.27 12.95
C PRO A 139 11.35 3.67 13.40
N VAL A 140 11.48 3.97 14.70
CA VAL A 140 11.21 5.30 15.26
C VAL A 140 12.21 6.33 14.76
N ARG A 141 13.42 5.92 14.36
CA ARG A 141 14.44 6.84 13.84
C ARG A 141 14.30 7.08 12.35
N SER A 142 13.48 6.31 11.64
CA SER A 142 13.31 6.52 10.20
C SER A 142 12.33 7.65 9.90
N LYS A 143 12.76 8.59 9.06
CA LYS A 143 11.92 9.70 8.59
C LYS A 143 10.72 9.19 7.80
N SER A 144 10.92 8.24 6.88
CA SER A 144 9.84 7.67 6.08
C SER A 144 8.82 6.96 6.95
N VAL A 145 9.28 6.19 7.95
CA VAL A 145 8.37 5.56 8.92
C VAL A 145 7.62 6.61 9.73
N ARG A 146 8.29 7.64 10.26
CA ARG A 146 7.61 8.74 10.97
C ARG A 146 6.52 9.38 10.12
N ASP A 147 6.81 9.68 8.86
CA ASP A 147 5.83 10.27 7.93
C ASP A 147 4.61 9.35 7.70
N GLN A 148 4.79 8.03 7.76
CA GLN A 148 3.69 7.09 7.64
C GLN A 148 2.72 7.12 8.83
N PHE A 149 3.17 7.53 10.03
CA PHE A 149 2.31 7.67 11.22
C PHE A 149 1.88 9.12 11.50
N LEU A 150 2.80 10.07 11.29
CA LEU A 150 2.68 11.47 11.73
C LEU A 150 2.65 12.47 10.56
N GLY A 151 2.87 12.02 9.33
CA GLY A 151 2.88 12.90 8.16
C GLY A 151 1.50 13.49 7.85
N GLU A 152 1.50 14.47 6.95
CA GLU A 152 0.29 15.21 6.52
C GLU A 152 -0.76 14.30 5.89
N SER A 153 -0.32 13.17 5.33
CA SER A 153 -1.20 12.19 4.69
C SER A 153 -1.95 11.29 5.69
N VAL A 154 -1.68 11.41 6.99
CA VAL A 154 -2.44 10.74 8.06
C VAL A 154 -3.38 11.76 8.70
N THR A 155 -4.57 11.91 8.13
CA THR A 155 -5.59 12.91 8.54
C THR A 155 -6.69 12.36 9.46
N TYR A 156 -6.52 11.13 9.93
CA TYR A 156 -7.53 10.36 10.66
C TYR A 156 -6.97 9.81 11.97
N ASN A 157 -7.86 9.41 12.87
CA ASN A 157 -7.46 8.82 14.14
C ASN A 157 -7.02 7.36 13.96
N THR A 158 -5.71 7.11 14.02
CA THR A 158 -5.11 5.78 13.86
C THR A 158 -5.53 4.79 14.95
N MET A 159 -5.95 5.26 16.13
CA MET A 159 -6.50 4.40 17.19
C MET A 159 -7.79 3.68 16.76
N SER A 160 -8.55 4.26 15.84
CA SER A 160 -9.79 3.65 15.31
C SER A 160 -9.54 2.56 14.27
N CYS A 161 -8.29 2.43 13.79
CA CYS A 161 -7.92 1.55 12.69
C CYS A 161 -7.63 0.12 13.16
N ARG A 162 -7.85 -0.83 12.25
CA ARG A 162 -7.37 -2.21 12.34
C ARG A 162 -6.07 -2.32 11.57
N MET A 163 -5.17 -3.16 12.09
CA MET A 163 -3.99 -3.57 11.36
C MET A 163 -4.29 -4.85 10.58
N ALA A 164 -3.88 -4.87 9.31
CA ALA A 164 -3.91 -6.06 8.48
C ALA A 164 -2.51 -6.26 7.89
N VAL A 165 -1.93 -7.44 8.10
CA VAL A 165 -0.63 -7.84 7.52
C VAL A 165 -0.88 -9.02 6.59
N SER A 166 -0.48 -8.89 5.33
CA SER A 166 -0.60 -9.98 4.34
C SER A 166 0.65 -10.86 4.39
N THR A 167 0.50 -12.12 4.79
CA THR A 167 1.60 -13.11 4.83
C THR A 167 1.24 -14.36 4.03
N LYS A 168 2.19 -14.95 3.30
CA LYS A 168 1.95 -16.13 2.47
C LYS A 168 1.91 -17.47 3.23
N PHE A 169 2.49 -17.54 4.43
CA PHE A 169 2.74 -18.78 5.16
C PHE A 169 2.65 -18.59 6.68
N HIS A 170 1.69 -19.25 7.32
CA HIS A 170 1.42 -19.12 8.75
C HIS A 170 2.65 -19.42 9.64
N ASP A 171 3.23 -20.61 9.49
CA ASP A 171 4.26 -21.10 10.42
C ASP A 171 5.62 -20.42 10.20
N MET A 172 5.92 -20.00 8.97
CA MET A 172 7.17 -19.32 8.65
C MET A 172 7.16 -17.83 8.99
N HIS A 173 5.98 -17.21 9.11
CA HIS A 173 5.87 -15.76 9.33
C HIS A 173 5.34 -15.37 10.71
N SER A 174 5.02 -16.33 11.59
CA SER A 174 4.65 -15.99 12.97
C SER A 174 5.73 -15.17 13.71
N PRO A 175 7.03 -15.51 13.65
CA PRO A 175 8.09 -14.68 14.22
C PRO A 175 8.17 -13.29 13.57
N THR A 176 7.96 -13.22 12.25
CA THR A 176 7.91 -11.97 11.49
C THR A 176 6.77 -11.08 12.00
N VAL A 177 5.57 -11.62 12.15
CA VAL A 177 4.39 -10.88 12.64
C VAL A 177 4.62 -10.38 14.05
N ALA A 178 5.17 -11.21 14.95
CA ALA A 178 5.49 -10.81 16.31
C ALA A 178 6.50 -9.65 16.34
N LYS A 179 7.55 -9.70 15.51
CA LYS A 179 8.53 -8.61 15.42
C LYS A 179 7.92 -7.31 14.90
N LEU A 180 7.07 -7.40 13.88
CA LEU A 180 6.34 -6.23 13.37
C LEU A 180 5.40 -5.64 14.42
N GLN A 181 4.72 -6.47 15.21
CA GLN A 181 3.86 -6.02 16.30
C GLN A 181 4.66 -5.27 17.38
N GLU A 182 5.82 -5.79 17.79
CA GLU A 182 6.73 -5.11 18.74
C GLU A 182 7.16 -3.74 18.21
N CYS A 183 7.58 -3.67 16.94
CA CYS A 183 7.99 -2.43 16.30
C CYS A 183 6.83 -1.42 16.17
N ILE A 184 5.61 -1.89 15.90
CA ILE A 184 4.41 -1.03 15.87
C ILE A 184 4.07 -0.52 17.27
N ALA A 185 4.17 -1.35 18.30
CA ALA A 185 3.96 -0.94 19.68
C ALA A 185 4.92 0.18 20.09
N LYS A 186 6.21 0.00 19.77
CA LYS A 186 7.23 1.03 19.98
C LYS A 186 6.91 2.34 19.25
N CYS A 187 6.46 2.26 17.99
CA CYS A 187 6.04 3.44 17.23
C CYS A 187 4.85 4.13 17.90
N ILE A 188 3.84 3.39 18.35
CA ILE A 188 2.65 3.95 19.00
C ILE A 188 3.01 4.67 20.31
N ASP A 189 3.80 4.02 21.17
CA ASP A 189 4.26 4.58 22.44
C ASP A 189 5.11 5.85 22.22
N THR A 190 5.85 5.90 21.12
CA THR A 190 6.72 7.03 20.82
C THR A 190 6.00 8.16 20.11
N PHE A 191 5.12 7.87 19.16
CA PHE A 191 4.50 8.86 18.27
C PHE A 191 3.20 9.45 18.80
N TYR A 192 2.51 8.77 19.73
CA TYR A 192 1.20 9.19 20.19
C TYR A 192 1.12 9.46 21.70
N THR A 193 0.17 10.31 22.08
CA THR A 193 -0.32 10.45 23.46
C THR A 193 -1.83 10.22 23.48
N GLY A 194 -2.36 9.72 24.60
CA GLY A 194 -3.79 9.42 24.74
C GLY A 194 -4.22 8.04 24.21
N TRP A 195 -3.32 7.31 23.53
CA TRP A 195 -3.54 5.93 23.14
C TRP A 195 -2.81 4.98 24.09
N TYR A 196 -3.57 4.17 24.81
CA TYR A 196 -3.07 3.16 25.74
C TYR A 196 -3.56 1.77 25.31
N PRO A 197 -2.92 1.12 24.33
CA PRO A 197 -3.34 -0.18 23.84
C PRO A 197 -3.24 -1.26 24.91
N ASP A 198 -4.26 -2.09 25.04
CA ASP A 198 -4.17 -3.36 25.77
C ASP A 198 -3.45 -4.38 24.89
N TRP A 199 -2.11 -4.38 24.93
CA TRP A 199 -1.30 -5.28 24.12
C TRP A 199 -1.53 -6.76 24.41
N GLU A 200 -1.95 -7.12 25.62
CA GLU A 200 -2.26 -8.51 25.99
C GLU A 200 -3.55 -9.00 25.32
N GLY A 201 -4.51 -8.10 25.10
CA GLY A 201 -5.76 -8.38 24.39
C GLY A 201 -5.64 -8.48 22.87
N TRP A 202 -4.48 -8.21 22.27
CA TRP A 202 -4.31 -8.26 20.83
C TRP A 202 -4.23 -9.70 20.31
N ILE A 203 -5.08 -10.02 19.34
CA ILE A 203 -5.14 -11.34 18.73
C ILE A 203 -4.72 -11.28 17.26
N THR A 204 -3.80 -12.17 16.87
CA THR A 204 -3.44 -12.38 15.47
C THR A 204 -4.41 -13.37 14.84
N ARG A 205 -5.09 -12.95 13.77
CA ARG A 205 -5.99 -13.82 13.00
C ARG A 205 -5.46 -13.97 11.58
N PHE A 206 -5.37 -15.21 11.13
CA PHE A 206 -5.02 -15.53 9.75
C PHE A 206 -6.27 -15.86 8.97
N PHE A 207 -6.44 -15.21 7.84
CA PHE A 207 -7.56 -15.44 6.94
C PHE A 207 -7.06 -16.24 5.75
N ALA A 208 -7.63 -17.42 5.54
CA ALA A 208 -7.41 -18.15 4.30
C ALA A 208 -8.15 -17.42 3.18
N VAL A 209 -7.45 -17.16 2.09
CA VAL A 209 -8.09 -16.69 0.86
C VAL A 209 -8.49 -17.92 0.05
N ASP A 210 -9.74 -17.97 -0.37
CA ASP A 210 -10.25 -19.04 -1.24
C ASP A 210 -9.43 -19.07 -2.54
N ASN A 211 -9.16 -20.28 -3.06
CA ASN A 211 -8.27 -20.56 -4.21
C ASN A 211 -6.75 -20.48 -3.92
N GLN A 212 -6.28 -21.35 -3.01
CA GLN A 212 -4.86 -21.44 -2.64
C GLN A 212 -3.90 -21.70 -3.80
N GLU A 213 -4.35 -22.38 -4.88
CA GLU A 213 -3.48 -22.71 -6.01
C GLU A 213 -3.05 -21.46 -6.80
N ALA A 214 -3.97 -20.52 -7.03
CA ALA A 214 -3.65 -19.27 -7.71
C ALA A 214 -2.74 -18.35 -6.87
N ILE A 215 -2.83 -18.45 -5.54
CA ILE A 215 -2.03 -17.67 -4.57
C ILE A 215 -0.60 -18.23 -4.44
N ARG A 216 -0.39 -19.52 -4.75
CA ARG A 216 0.94 -20.15 -4.78
C ARG A 216 1.82 -19.62 -5.91
N CYS A 217 1.26 -18.94 -6.91
CA CYS A 217 2.04 -18.31 -7.96
C CYS A 217 2.82 -17.10 -7.39
N SER A 218 4.13 -17.26 -7.20
CA SER A 218 5.00 -16.21 -6.66
C SER A 218 4.94 -14.91 -7.47
N GLN A 219 4.74 -15.02 -8.79
CA GLN A 219 4.70 -13.90 -9.74
C GLN A 219 3.55 -12.92 -9.45
N ASN A 220 2.33 -13.41 -9.19
CA ASN A 220 1.18 -12.53 -8.96
C ASN A 220 1.04 -12.06 -7.50
N SER A 221 1.93 -12.52 -6.61
CA SER A 221 1.70 -12.34 -5.18
C SER A 221 1.64 -10.90 -4.68
N GLY A 222 2.40 -9.98 -5.28
CA GLY A 222 2.28 -8.57 -4.93
C GLY A 222 0.94 -7.96 -5.39
N ILE A 223 0.44 -8.36 -6.57
CA ILE A 223 -0.87 -7.92 -7.06
C ILE A 223 -1.98 -8.48 -6.16
N ILE A 224 -1.86 -9.74 -5.73
CA ILE A 224 -2.80 -10.36 -4.80
C ILE A 224 -2.75 -9.65 -3.44
N ALA A 225 -1.56 -9.29 -2.96
CA ALA A 225 -1.42 -8.51 -1.73
C ALA A 225 -2.11 -7.14 -1.85
N LEU A 226 -1.99 -6.45 -2.99
CA LEU A 226 -2.69 -5.19 -3.24
C LEU A 226 -4.21 -5.38 -3.36
N LEU A 227 -4.68 -6.46 -4.00
CA LEU A 227 -6.10 -6.80 -4.08
C LEU A 227 -6.68 -7.07 -2.70
N ALA A 228 -5.98 -7.86 -1.89
CA ALA A 228 -6.35 -8.13 -0.49
C ALA A 228 -6.33 -6.83 0.33
N ALA A 229 -5.27 -6.03 0.19
CA ALA A 229 -5.15 -4.73 0.84
C ALA A 229 -6.32 -3.80 0.48
N ARG A 230 -6.82 -3.84 -0.75
CA ARG A 230 -7.96 -3.03 -1.20
C ARG A 230 -9.30 -3.57 -0.75
N ASP A 231 -9.56 -4.88 -0.94
CA ASP A 231 -10.91 -5.47 -0.92
C ASP A 231 -11.22 -6.34 0.30
N PHE A 232 -10.25 -6.54 1.20
CA PHE A 232 -10.47 -7.29 2.44
C PHE A 232 -11.44 -6.54 3.36
N ASP A 233 -12.57 -7.16 3.70
CA ASP A 233 -13.64 -6.53 4.47
C ASP A 233 -13.57 -6.77 6.00
N GLY A 234 -12.51 -7.42 6.46
CA GLY A 234 -12.34 -7.91 7.83
C GLY A 234 -12.65 -9.40 8.00
N SER A 235 -13.19 -10.04 6.97
CA SER A 235 -13.48 -11.48 6.95
C SER A 235 -13.00 -12.18 5.67
N LYS A 236 -13.14 -11.53 4.51
CA LYS A 236 -12.83 -12.10 3.20
C LYS A 236 -12.44 -11.00 2.21
N ILE A 237 -11.90 -11.40 1.06
CA ILE A 237 -11.68 -10.49 -0.08
C ILE A 237 -13.00 -10.39 -0.85
N SER A 238 -13.70 -9.28 -0.67
CA SER A 238 -15.09 -9.10 -1.12
C SER A 238 -15.28 -9.32 -2.64
N SER A 239 -14.30 -8.92 -3.45
CA SER A 239 -14.35 -9.07 -4.91
C SER A 239 -14.22 -10.51 -5.41
N LEU A 240 -13.63 -11.43 -4.63
CA LEU A 240 -13.47 -12.84 -5.01
C LEU A 240 -14.72 -13.69 -4.74
N VAL A 241 -15.70 -13.17 -3.99
CA VAL A 241 -16.86 -13.95 -3.58
C VAL A 241 -17.79 -14.20 -4.76
N GLY A 242 -17.91 -15.47 -5.16
CA GLY A 242 -18.82 -15.90 -6.23
C GLY A 242 -18.41 -15.46 -7.64
N GLN A 243 -17.15 -15.05 -7.82
CA GLN A 243 -16.59 -14.63 -9.10
C GLN A 243 -15.41 -15.51 -9.51
N ASP A 244 -15.16 -15.57 -10.81
CA ASP A 244 -13.98 -16.21 -11.36
C ASP A 244 -12.70 -15.44 -10.98
N TYR A 245 -11.72 -16.15 -10.45
CA TYR A 245 -10.49 -15.56 -9.90
C TYR A 245 -9.69 -14.81 -10.97
N ASP A 246 -9.52 -15.40 -12.15
CA ASP A 246 -8.72 -14.81 -13.22
C ASP A 246 -9.38 -13.55 -13.77
N SER A 247 -10.72 -13.55 -13.88
CA SER A 247 -11.50 -12.37 -14.25
C SER A 247 -11.33 -11.22 -13.25
N VAL A 248 -11.42 -11.51 -11.94
CA VAL A 248 -11.23 -10.50 -10.89
C VAL A 248 -9.80 -9.94 -10.93
N LEU A 249 -8.80 -10.81 -11.03
CA LEU A 249 -7.40 -10.40 -11.07
C LEU A 249 -7.08 -9.57 -12.32
N SER A 250 -7.61 -9.96 -13.48
CA SER A 250 -7.46 -9.22 -14.74
C SER A 250 -8.07 -7.81 -14.64
N THR A 251 -9.31 -7.73 -14.12
CA THR A 251 -9.99 -6.45 -13.89
C THR A 251 -9.24 -5.58 -12.88
N PHE A 252 -8.72 -6.19 -11.82
CA PHE A 252 -7.92 -5.50 -10.82
C PHE A 252 -6.62 -4.95 -11.41
N LYS A 253 -5.88 -5.72 -12.21
CA LYS A 253 -4.65 -5.26 -12.88
C LYS A 253 -4.91 -4.05 -13.78
N MET A 254 -5.97 -4.09 -14.59
CA MET A 254 -6.36 -2.96 -15.44
C MET A 254 -6.64 -1.71 -14.61
N THR A 255 -7.50 -1.85 -13.59
CA THR A 255 -7.91 -0.74 -12.73
C THR A 255 -6.72 -0.18 -11.96
N MET A 256 -5.88 -1.04 -11.40
CA MET A 256 -4.73 -0.63 -10.58
C MET A 256 -3.67 0.10 -11.41
N LEU A 257 -3.43 -0.30 -12.66
CA LEU A 257 -2.57 0.44 -13.58
C LEU A 257 -3.07 1.88 -13.78
N TYR A 258 -4.37 2.03 -14.04
CA TYR A 258 -5.00 3.35 -14.19
C TYR A 258 -4.86 4.17 -12.91
N GLU A 259 -5.14 3.56 -11.76
CA GLU A 259 -5.08 4.22 -10.46
C GLU A 259 -3.66 4.67 -10.09
N LEU A 260 -2.64 3.88 -10.40
CA LEU A 260 -1.25 4.26 -10.16
C LEU A 260 -0.83 5.50 -10.98
N LEU A 261 -1.25 5.60 -12.23
CA LEU A 261 -1.00 6.81 -13.04
C LEU A 261 -1.82 8.02 -12.56
N SER A 262 -2.93 7.76 -11.87
CA SER A 262 -3.81 8.79 -11.28
C SER A 262 -3.42 9.18 -9.86
N ILE A 263 -2.27 8.71 -9.34
CA ILE A 263 -1.86 8.99 -7.96
C ILE A 263 -1.64 10.49 -7.74
N LYS A 264 -2.30 11.05 -6.72
CA LYS A 264 -2.13 12.46 -6.33
C LYS A 264 -0.70 12.67 -5.84
N GLY A 265 -0.09 13.77 -6.25
CA GLY A 265 1.31 14.06 -5.93
C GLY A 265 2.34 13.42 -6.88
N ASN A 266 1.90 12.82 -7.99
CA ASN A 266 2.81 12.41 -9.06
C ASN A 266 3.42 13.62 -9.77
N PHE A 267 4.74 13.72 -9.80
CA PHE A 267 5.46 14.77 -10.52
C PHE A 267 5.98 14.34 -11.91
N ALA A 268 5.83 13.06 -12.25
CA ALA A 268 6.23 12.57 -13.56
C ALA A 268 5.17 12.86 -14.63
N LYS A 269 5.62 12.95 -15.87
CA LYS A 269 4.73 13.05 -17.02
C LYS A 269 4.19 11.66 -17.37
N VAL A 270 2.91 11.46 -17.10
CA VAL A 270 2.13 10.27 -17.49
C VAL A 270 2.16 10.06 -19.02
N PRO A 271 2.03 8.81 -19.51
CA PRO A 271 2.03 8.53 -20.94
C PRO A 271 0.83 9.21 -21.63
N SER A 272 0.98 9.57 -22.91
CA SER A 272 -0.10 10.22 -23.68
C SER A 272 -1.34 9.36 -23.85
N ALA A 273 -1.21 8.03 -23.72
CA ALA A 273 -2.32 7.09 -23.73
C ALA A 273 -3.16 7.12 -22.44
N PHE A 274 -2.67 7.74 -21.38
CA PHE A 274 -3.45 7.95 -20.16
C PHE A 274 -4.45 9.08 -20.37
N VAL A 275 -5.73 8.73 -20.33
CA VAL A 275 -6.84 9.69 -20.40
C VAL A 275 -7.45 9.79 -19.01
N GLN A 276 -7.32 10.96 -18.39
CA GLN A 276 -7.93 11.22 -17.09
C GLN A 276 -9.45 11.35 -17.24
N SER A 277 -10.21 10.64 -16.42
CA SER A 277 -11.66 10.78 -16.37
C SER A 277 -12.02 12.18 -15.90
N VAL A 278 -12.98 12.84 -16.56
CA VAL A 278 -13.40 14.23 -16.31
C VAL A 278 -14.09 14.42 -14.93
N GLU A 279 -14.25 13.36 -14.16
CA GLU A 279 -15.00 13.35 -12.89
C GLU A 279 -14.12 13.42 -11.61
N ASP A 280 -12.83 13.72 -11.71
CA ASP A 280 -11.92 13.88 -10.55
C ASP A 280 -11.98 15.27 -9.88
#